data_AF-A0A8H4XHF1-F1
#
_entry.id   AF-A0A8H4XHF1-F1
#
_cell.length_a   1.000
_cell.length_b   1.000
_cell.length_c   1.000
_cell.angle_alpha   90.00
_cell.angle_beta   90.00
_cell.angle_gamma   90.00
#
_symmetry.space_group_name_H-M   'P 1'
#
loop_
_entity.id
_entity.type
_entity.pdbx_description
1 polymer ?
#
loop_
_entity_poly.entity_id
_entity_poly.type
_entity_poly.pdbx_seq_one_letter_code
_entity_poly.pdbx_strand_id
1 'polypeptide(L)'
;MSLGYLLVVISSLCLTSCIQPASCASLDAFWTDRAVQIVAQDPVTGDIIYSSCNSNKTVIFPIEKPNVLEVTLKPRNGTALAAAGWSTDDKIVASIVWQTETNALVNGYYECDNDSGKLVRAGDWDMTAEAEIQDIHNETGLSFNVLGEQEGYRAFYHNQASDVMMLCYTTSTGWVDGGTVSQDRRPGTALASAHHGSRNISVVFPRNKDDIEVSQLWKSPNEWALETFPTPLNDSYTNDTSAGYIFREGDFSPQFALPSWDVDVESIGMSIDASRDRSVFYIGADKKLYQVAENKGKWEMASNRSQEIWPVADEPSSSLAVAYESYKGSVWVYYWSNNSIVQAHMNDTGVWQTAVTLPEEPHKAETKEKTPGPVEPSGLSTGAKAGIGVGVGVGALLAGGLLVLLWMRRRKRRASASVDNADVAEVPASIVVSPVSQFPSPALNSPKKVERAETSEMNGQDQPAELEHNNVYHELPGHDGR
;
A
#
# COMPACT_ATOMS: atom_id res chain seq x y z
N MET A 1 -51.14 -25.71 -51.66
CA MET A 1 -51.55 -24.35 -51.27
C MET A 1 -51.69 -24.36 -49.76
N SER A 2 -50.86 -23.62 -49.03
CA SER A 2 -50.70 -23.75 -47.58
C SER A 2 -51.30 -22.54 -46.86
N LEU A 3 -52.08 -22.79 -45.80
CA LEU A 3 -52.40 -21.79 -44.78
C LEU A 3 -51.22 -21.71 -43.82
N GLY A 4 -50.61 -20.53 -43.70
CA GLY A 4 -49.58 -20.20 -42.71
C GLY A 4 -49.91 -18.83 -42.10
N TYR A 5 -49.96 -18.76 -40.77
CA TYR A 5 -50.60 -17.68 -40.05
C TYR A 5 -49.77 -16.38 -39.98
N LEU A 6 -50.49 -15.26 -40.01
CA LEU A 6 -50.07 -13.95 -39.55
C LEU A 6 -50.02 -13.93 -38.02
N LEU A 7 -48.86 -13.63 -37.41
CA LEU A 7 -48.83 -13.02 -36.07
C LEU A 7 -47.49 -12.31 -35.82
N VAL A 8 -47.59 -11.01 -35.58
CA VAL A 8 -46.47 -10.13 -35.20
C VAL A 8 -46.27 -10.24 -33.70
N VAL A 9 -45.06 -10.58 -33.25
CA VAL A 9 -44.59 -10.29 -31.90
C VAL A 9 -43.21 -9.63 -32.00
N ILE A 10 -43.17 -8.35 -31.63
CA ILE A 10 -41.94 -7.58 -31.53
C ILE A 10 -41.17 -8.08 -30.30
N SER A 11 -40.11 -8.85 -30.51
CA SER A 11 -39.18 -9.20 -29.45
C SER A 11 -38.14 -8.08 -29.33
N SER A 12 -38.48 -7.03 -28.58
CA SER A 12 -37.46 -6.11 -28.07
C SER A 12 -36.67 -6.83 -27.00
N LEU A 13 -35.55 -7.44 -27.38
CA LEU A 13 -34.53 -7.83 -26.40
C LEU A 13 -34.04 -6.53 -25.73
N CYS A 14 -34.45 -6.32 -24.48
CA CYS A 14 -33.69 -5.47 -23.59
C CYS A 14 -32.32 -6.12 -23.40
N LEU A 15 -31.35 -5.69 -24.21
CA LEU A 15 -29.94 -5.77 -23.85
C LEU A 15 -29.70 -4.81 -22.69
N THR A 16 -30.19 -5.18 -21.50
CA THR A 16 -29.57 -4.75 -20.27
C THR A 16 -28.19 -5.38 -20.27
N SER A 17 -27.23 -4.67 -20.86
CA SER A 17 -25.83 -4.87 -20.57
C SER A 17 -25.66 -4.65 -19.08
N CYS A 18 -25.68 -5.75 -18.32
CA CYS A 18 -25.13 -5.76 -16.98
C CYS A 18 -23.63 -5.50 -17.16
N ILE A 19 -23.28 -4.22 -17.18
CA ILE A 19 -21.94 -3.78 -16.81
C ILE A 19 -21.86 -4.19 -15.35
N GLN A 20 -21.32 -5.39 -15.09
CA GLN A 20 -20.89 -5.70 -13.74
C GLN A 20 -19.76 -4.71 -13.45
N PRO A 21 -19.88 -3.85 -12.43
CA PRO A 21 -18.70 -3.13 -11.97
C PRO A 21 -17.66 -4.19 -11.57
N ALA A 22 -16.40 -3.97 -11.95
CA ALA A 22 -15.32 -4.82 -11.49
C ALA A 22 -15.32 -4.83 -9.96
N SER A 23 -15.31 -6.02 -9.35
CA SER A 23 -15.47 -6.21 -7.90
C SER A 23 -14.17 -5.83 -7.19
N CYS A 24 -13.93 -4.54 -7.05
CA CYS A 24 -12.69 -3.97 -6.52
C CYS A 24 -13.03 -2.81 -5.59
N ALA A 25 -12.49 -2.82 -4.37
CA ALA A 25 -12.77 -1.89 -3.29
C ALA A 25 -12.72 -0.41 -3.73
N SER A 26 -13.89 0.14 -4.02
CA SER A 26 -14.07 1.48 -4.59
C SER A 26 -14.14 2.58 -3.51
N LEU A 27 -13.90 2.24 -2.25
CA LEU A 27 -13.93 3.09 -1.06
C LEU A 27 -12.72 2.77 -0.17
N ASP A 28 -11.96 3.78 0.24
CA ASP A 28 -10.86 3.62 1.21
C ASP A 28 -10.78 4.79 2.22
N ALA A 29 -10.14 4.57 3.37
CA ALA A 29 -10.11 5.49 4.50
C ALA A 29 -8.79 5.41 5.28
N PHE A 30 -8.21 6.56 5.60
CA PHE A 30 -6.89 6.67 6.22
C PHE A 30 -6.83 7.68 7.35
N TRP A 31 -6.01 7.39 8.36
CA TRP A 31 -5.73 8.29 9.48
C TRP A 31 -4.62 9.28 9.13
N THR A 32 -4.76 10.55 9.54
CA THR A 32 -3.80 11.64 9.22
C THR A 32 -3.14 12.27 10.45
N ASP A 33 -3.13 11.56 11.59
CA ASP A 33 -2.74 12.07 12.92
C ASP A 33 -3.64 13.18 13.49
N ARG A 34 -4.59 13.71 12.70
CA ARG A 34 -5.58 14.73 13.11
C ARG A 34 -7.02 14.24 12.97
N ALA A 35 -7.33 13.63 11.82
CA ALA A 35 -8.65 13.10 11.49
C ALA A 35 -8.53 11.91 10.54
N VAL A 36 -9.59 11.11 10.44
CA VAL A 36 -9.74 10.19 9.31
C VAL A 36 -10.13 10.99 8.06
N GLN A 37 -9.66 10.55 6.91
CA GLN A 37 -10.09 10.98 5.58
C GLN A 37 -10.59 9.78 4.80
N ILE A 38 -11.50 10.01 3.85
CA ILE A 38 -12.17 9.00 3.04
C ILE A 38 -12.09 9.40 1.57
N VAL A 39 -11.79 8.42 0.72
CA VAL A 39 -11.88 8.52 -0.74
C VAL A 39 -12.83 7.44 -1.26
N ALA A 40 -13.61 7.77 -2.27
CA ALA A 40 -14.45 6.80 -2.99
C ALA A 40 -14.39 7.07 -4.49
N GLN A 41 -14.81 6.12 -5.32
CA GLN A 41 -15.07 6.35 -6.73
C GLN A 41 -16.57 6.61 -6.95
N ASP A 42 -16.92 7.64 -7.71
CA ASP A 42 -18.28 7.81 -8.24
C ASP A 42 -18.55 6.70 -9.28
N PRO A 43 -19.54 5.82 -9.07
CA PRO A 43 -19.77 4.66 -9.96
C PRO A 43 -20.33 5.06 -11.34
N VAL A 44 -20.84 6.29 -11.50
CA VAL A 44 -21.42 6.80 -12.73
C VAL A 44 -20.37 7.51 -13.58
N THR A 45 -19.54 8.37 -12.97
CA THR A 45 -18.51 9.13 -13.71
C THR A 45 -17.15 8.45 -13.75
N GLY A 46 -16.86 7.58 -12.77
CA GLY A 46 -15.53 7.01 -12.53
C GLY A 46 -14.56 7.99 -11.87
N ASP A 47 -14.98 9.20 -11.50
CA ASP A 47 -14.11 10.17 -10.82
C ASP A 47 -13.86 9.76 -9.36
N ILE A 48 -12.68 10.09 -8.83
CA ILE A 48 -12.41 9.92 -7.40
C ILE A 48 -13.00 11.11 -6.64
N ILE A 49 -13.82 10.83 -5.65
CA ILE A 49 -14.48 11.77 -4.75
C ILE A 49 -13.95 11.61 -3.32
N TYR A 50 -13.94 12.67 -2.51
CA TYR A 50 -13.26 12.64 -1.21
C TYR A 50 -13.92 13.52 -0.12
N SER A 51 -13.68 13.16 1.15
CA SER A 51 -14.08 13.95 2.31
C SER A 51 -13.35 15.29 2.40
N SER A 52 -13.98 16.30 2.98
CA SER A 52 -13.33 17.61 3.17
C SER A 52 -12.08 17.46 4.05
N CYS A 53 -10.91 17.82 3.52
CA CYS A 53 -9.61 17.48 4.12
C CYS A 53 -9.33 18.22 5.43
N ASN A 54 -10.04 19.32 5.69
CA ASN A 54 -10.02 20.09 6.94
C ASN A 54 -11.06 19.62 7.97
N SER A 55 -11.73 18.48 7.75
CA SER A 55 -12.66 17.86 8.72
C SER A 55 -11.99 17.64 10.08
N ASN A 56 -12.71 17.97 11.16
CA ASN A 56 -12.21 17.85 12.53
C ASN A 56 -13.12 16.91 13.34
N LYS A 57 -12.56 15.79 13.80
CA LYS A 57 -13.25 14.65 14.47
C LYS A 57 -14.25 13.90 13.59
N THR A 58 -15.31 14.58 13.13
CA THR A 58 -16.31 13.99 12.24
C THR A 58 -15.93 14.27 10.80
N VAL A 59 -15.85 13.21 9.99
CA VAL A 59 -15.56 13.31 8.55
C VAL A 59 -16.76 13.94 7.84
N ILE A 60 -16.54 14.99 7.04
CA ILE A 60 -17.58 15.61 6.19
C ILE A 60 -17.41 15.07 4.78
N PHE A 61 -18.41 14.33 4.28
CA PHE A 61 -18.38 13.68 2.97
C PHE A 61 -19.60 14.14 2.14
N PRO A 62 -19.45 15.17 1.28
CA PRO A 62 -20.56 15.69 0.47
C PRO A 62 -20.91 14.69 -0.65
N ILE A 63 -22.18 14.31 -0.76
CA ILE A 63 -22.68 13.37 -1.78
C ILE A 63 -23.42 14.11 -2.88
N GLU A 64 -24.26 15.10 -2.57
CA GLU A 64 -24.97 15.91 -3.58
C GLU A 64 -24.01 16.78 -4.44
N LYS A 65 -22.89 17.21 -3.85
CA LYS A 65 -21.89 18.08 -4.48
C LYS A 65 -20.48 17.62 -4.09
N PRO A 66 -20.04 16.46 -4.60
CA PRO A 66 -18.81 15.84 -4.13
C PRO A 66 -17.59 16.70 -4.41
N ASN A 67 -16.60 16.63 -3.52
CA ASN A 67 -15.27 17.11 -3.85
C ASN A 67 -14.63 16.11 -4.83
N VAL A 68 -14.45 16.51 -6.08
CA VAL A 68 -13.83 15.69 -7.12
C VAL A 68 -12.31 15.91 -7.13
N LEU A 69 -11.53 14.84 -7.18
CA LEU A 69 -10.08 14.83 -7.18
C LEU A 69 -9.54 15.23 -8.58
N GLU A 70 -8.61 16.17 -8.64
CA GLU A 70 -8.04 16.62 -9.91
C GLU A 70 -6.88 15.70 -10.34
N VAL A 71 -7.14 14.76 -11.26
CA VAL A 71 -6.15 13.78 -11.74
C VAL A 71 -5.57 14.10 -13.13
N THR A 72 -4.32 13.73 -13.37
CA THR A 72 -3.67 13.79 -14.71
C THR A 72 -3.89 12.51 -15.50
N LEU A 73 -3.72 11.36 -14.83
CA LEU A 73 -3.94 10.02 -15.39
C LEU A 73 -5.25 9.47 -14.86
N LYS A 74 -6.23 9.27 -15.73
CA LYS A 74 -7.59 8.94 -15.30
C LYS A 74 -7.69 7.54 -14.68
N PRO A 75 -8.41 7.37 -13.55
CA PRO A 75 -8.80 6.06 -13.06
C PRO A 75 -9.73 5.36 -14.07
N ARG A 76 -9.65 4.03 -14.15
CA ARG A 76 -10.71 3.22 -14.77
C ARG A 76 -11.94 3.20 -13.87
N ASN A 77 -13.14 3.11 -14.43
CA ASN A 77 -14.35 2.91 -13.61
C ASN A 77 -14.34 1.50 -13.00
N GLY A 78 -14.71 1.36 -11.72
CA GLY A 78 -14.54 0.14 -10.94
C GLY A 78 -13.08 -0.16 -10.60
N THR A 79 -12.25 0.86 -10.38
CA THR A 79 -10.90 0.65 -9.84
C THR A 79 -10.98 0.41 -8.34
N ALA A 80 -10.10 -0.45 -7.82
CA ALA A 80 -9.75 -0.36 -6.41
C ALA A 80 -9.15 1.03 -6.14
N LEU A 81 -9.40 1.56 -4.95
CA LEU A 81 -8.70 2.70 -4.39
C LEU A 81 -7.89 2.25 -3.18
N ALA A 82 -6.71 2.81 -3.01
CA ALA A 82 -5.95 2.70 -1.77
C ALA A 82 -5.29 4.04 -1.45
N ALA A 83 -5.33 4.47 -0.21
CA ALA A 83 -4.86 5.77 0.20
C ALA A 83 -4.21 5.74 1.59
N ALA A 84 -3.23 6.60 1.77
CA ALA A 84 -2.70 6.93 3.08
C ALA A 84 -2.41 8.42 3.16
N GLY A 85 -2.27 8.92 4.38
CA GLY A 85 -2.01 10.32 4.61
C GLY A 85 -1.36 10.55 5.96
N TRP A 86 -1.02 11.80 6.21
CA TRP A 86 -0.39 12.25 7.44
C TRP A 86 -0.62 13.74 7.60
N SER A 87 -0.34 14.26 8.78
CA SER A 87 -0.23 15.70 8.98
C SER A 87 1.20 16.12 9.26
N THR A 88 1.53 17.29 8.74
CA THR A 88 2.68 18.11 9.11
C THR A 88 2.22 19.19 10.09
N ASP A 89 3.07 20.16 10.44
CA ASP A 89 2.65 21.28 11.29
C ASP A 89 1.59 22.15 10.60
N ASP A 90 1.73 22.40 9.29
CA ASP A 90 0.92 23.33 8.50
C ASP A 90 -0.16 22.67 7.62
N LYS A 91 0.06 21.46 7.11
CA LYS A 91 -0.83 20.79 6.14
C LYS A 91 -1.12 19.32 6.44
N ILE A 92 -2.32 18.88 6.04
CA ILE A 92 -2.64 17.46 5.84
C ILE A 92 -2.24 17.08 4.41
N VAL A 93 -1.67 15.89 4.24
CA VAL A 93 -1.29 15.32 2.95
C VAL A 93 -2.07 14.02 2.72
N ALA A 94 -2.51 13.81 1.48
CA ALA A 94 -3.10 12.57 1.01
C ALA A 94 -2.30 12.01 -0.16
N SER A 95 -2.01 10.71 -0.11
CA SER A 95 -1.35 9.93 -1.14
C SER A 95 -2.32 8.83 -1.57
N ILE A 96 -2.90 8.98 -2.75
CA ILE A 96 -4.00 8.14 -3.26
C ILE A 96 -3.46 7.32 -4.44
N VAL A 97 -3.84 6.05 -4.51
CA VAL A 97 -3.43 5.10 -5.55
C VAL A 97 -4.65 4.50 -6.23
N TRP A 98 -4.60 4.42 -7.55
CA TRP A 98 -5.63 3.86 -8.41
C TRP A 98 -5.04 3.16 -9.63
N GLN A 99 -5.86 2.37 -10.31
CA GLN A 99 -5.53 1.76 -11.59
C GLN A 99 -6.16 2.55 -12.75
N THR A 100 -5.42 2.70 -13.83
CA THR A 100 -5.86 3.35 -15.09
C THR A 100 -6.50 2.36 -16.06
N GLU A 101 -7.15 2.83 -17.12
CA GLU A 101 -7.70 1.97 -18.20
C GLU A 101 -6.61 1.15 -18.92
N THR A 102 -5.35 1.57 -18.86
CA THR A 102 -4.18 0.85 -19.40
C THR A 102 -3.51 -0.05 -18.36
N ASN A 103 -4.19 -0.38 -17.25
CA ASN A 103 -3.72 -1.18 -16.12
C ASN A 103 -2.53 -0.62 -15.33
N ALA A 104 -1.98 0.54 -15.72
CA ALA A 104 -0.93 1.23 -14.97
C ALA A 104 -1.44 1.67 -13.60
N LEU A 105 -0.60 1.50 -12.57
CA LEU A 105 -0.87 1.94 -11.20
C LEU A 105 -0.30 3.34 -11.02
N VAL A 106 -1.13 4.27 -10.54
CA VAL A 106 -0.77 5.69 -10.41
C VAL A 106 -0.91 6.11 -8.97
N ASN A 107 0.11 6.80 -8.45
CA ASN A 107 0.05 7.49 -7.16
C ASN A 107 -0.11 8.99 -7.40
N GLY A 108 -1.20 9.57 -6.92
CA GLY A 108 -1.40 11.02 -6.84
C GLY A 108 -1.13 11.54 -5.43
N TYR A 109 -0.36 12.61 -5.33
CA TYR A 109 -0.02 13.29 -4.08
C TYR A 109 -0.74 14.64 -4.01
N TYR A 110 -1.43 14.87 -2.90
CA TYR A 110 -2.30 16.02 -2.69
C TYR A 110 -2.04 16.68 -1.34
N GLU A 111 -2.04 18.02 -1.33
CA GLU A 111 -1.94 18.81 -0.11
C GLU A 111 -3.30 19.45 0.20
N CYS A 112 -3.70 19.43 1.48
CA CYS A 112 -4.95 20.03 1.90
C CYS A 112 -4.86 21.56 1.93
N ASP A 113 -5.71 22.22 1.16
CA ASP A 113 -6.07 23.61 1.39
C ASP A 113 -7.02 23.68 2.60
N ASN A 114 -6.47 24.10 3.74
CA ASN A 114 -7.22 24.21 4.99
C ASN A 114 -8.39 25.21 4.92
N ASP A 115 -8.34 26.22 4.05
CA ASP A 115 -9.37 27.26 3.94
C ASP A 115 -10.59 26.76 3.16
N SER A 116 -10.36 26.05 2.04
CA SER A 116 -11.45 25.49 1.22
C SER A 116 -11.85 24.06 1.59
N GLY A 117 -11.02 23.34 2.34
CA GLY A 117 -11.20 21.91 2.67
C GLY A 117 -10.94 20.97 1.49
N LYS A 118 -10.24 21.43 0.45
CA LYS A 118 -9.99 20.67 -0.78
C LYS A 118 -8.57 20.13 -0.86
N LEU A 119 -8.43 18.97 -1.49
CA LEU A 119 -7.15 18.39 -1.88
C LEU A 119 -6.66 19.05 -3.17
N VAL A 120 -5.48 19.67 -3.10
CA VAL A 120 -4.80 20.32 -4.23
C VAL A 120 -3.68 19.40 -4.73
N ARG A 121 -3.70 19.02 -6.01
CA ARG A 121 -2.70 18.12 -6.59
C ARG A 121 -1.31 18.77 -6.57
N ALA A 122 -0.32 18.09 -5.99
CA ALA A 122 1.09 18.43 -6.13
C ALA A 122 1.76 17.68 -7.29
N GLY A 123 1.35 16.44 -7.55
CA GLY A 123 1.79 15.63 -8.69
C GLY A 123 1.11 14.27 -8.75
N ASP A 124 1.23 13.60 -9.91
CA ASP A 124 0.86 12.20 -10.12
C ASP A 124 2.06 11.45 -10.73
N TRP A 125 2.30 10.21 -10.30
CA TRP A 125 3.39 9.35 -10.79
C TRP A 125 2.83 8.00 -11.26
N ASP A 126 3.25 7.57 -12.45
CA ASP A 126 3.02 6.21 -12.96
C ASP A 126 4.02 5.26 -12.28
N MET A 127 3.55 4.60 -11.22
CA MET A 127 4.33 3.71 -10.36
C MET A 127 4.85 2.51 -11.16
N THR A 128 4.03 2.03 -12.10
CA THR A 128 4.34 0.89 -12.97
C THR A 128 5.41 1.20 -14.00
N ALA A 129 5.35 2.37 -14.64
CA ALA A 129 6.38 2.79 -15.58
C ALA A 129 7.72 3.09 -14.90
N GLU A 130 7.69 3.66 -13.68
CA GLU A 130 8.91 3.94 -12.90
C GLU A 130 9.56 2.66 -12.36
N ALA A 131 8.77 1.66 -11.94
CA ALA A 131 9.25 0.37 -11.47
C ALA A 131 9.49 -0.69 -12.58
N GLU A 132 9.30 -0.33 -13.86
CA GLU A 132 9.41 -1.21 -15.04
C GLU A 132 8.45 -2.44 -15.04
N ILE A 133 7.31 -2.38 -14.35
CA ILE A 133 6.34 -3.48 -14.20
C ILE A 133 5.26 -3.42 -15.28
N GLN A 134 4.90 -4.58 -15.85
CA GLN A 134 3.92 -4.69 -16.97
C GLN A 134 2.82 -5.74 -16.74
N ASP A 135 2.94 -6.59 -15.74
CA ASP A 135 2.11 -7.76 -15.50
C ASP A 135 1.03 -7.52 -14.43
N ILE A 136 0.44 -6.33 -14.36
CA ILE A 136 -0.64 -6.01 -13.42
C ILE A 136 -1.95 -6.73 -13.80
N HIS A 137 -2.65 -7.28 -12.81
CA HIS A 137 -4.01 -7.82 -13.00
C HIS A 137 -4.98 -6.70 -13.42
N ASN A 138 -5.83 -6.95 -14.42
CA ASN A 138 -6.80 -5.95 -14.91
C ASN A 138 -7.86 -5.57 -13.85
N GLU A 139 -8.05 -6.42 -12.85
CA GLU A 139 -8.99 -6.23 -11.73
C GLU A 139 -8.26 -6.37 -10.39
N THR A 140 -7.09 -5.73 -10.26
CA THR A 140 -6.35 -5.78 -8.99
C THR A 140 -7.08 -5.01 -7.88
N GLY A 141 -7.24 -5.63 -6.72
CA GLY A 141 -7.36 -4.89 -5.46
C GLY A 141 -6.09 -4.11 -5.16
N LEU A 142 -6.18 -3.11 -4.29
CA LEU A 142 -5.06 -2.27 -3.90
C LEU A 142 -5.04 -2.06 -2.39
N SER A 143 -3.84 -1.91 -1.83
CA SER A 143 -3.67 -1.40 -0.46
C SER A 143 -2.37 -0.61 -0.34
N PHE A 144 -2.31 0.39 0.53
CA PHE A 144 -1.22 1.38 0.54
C PHE A 144 -0.83 1.79 1.97
N ASN A 145 0.46 1.69 2.31
CA ASN A 145 1.00 2.01 3.64
C ASN A 145 2.11 3.07 3.56
N VAL A 146 2.16 3.95 4.57
CA VAL A 146 3.22 4.94 4.79
C VAL A 146 4.04 4.53 6.01
N LEU A 147 5.26 4.04 5.77
CA LEU A 147 6.15 3.49 6.81
C LEU A 147 7.09 4.55 7.43
N GLY A 148 6.98 5.80 7.00
CA GLY A 148 7.80 6.93 7.45
C GLY A 148 8.92 7.32 6.50
N GLU A 149 9.67 8.37 6.85
CA GLU A 149 10.67 9.02 5.97
C GLU A 149 11.72 8.09 5.37
N GLN A 150 12.24 7.14 6.15
CA GLN A 150 13.34 6.25 5.72
C GLN A 150 12.84 5.04 4.93
N GLU A 151 11.74 4.45 5.39
CA GLU A 151 11.21 3.18 4.85
C GLU A 151 10.19 3.43 3.74
N GLY A 152 9.63 4.65 3.65
CA GLY A 152 8.85 5.17 2.53
C GLY A 152 7.45 4.58 2.41
N TYR A 153 7.04 4.21 1.19
CA TYR A 153 5.70 3.68 0.92
C TYR A 153 5.75 2.20 0.50
N ARG A 154 4.68 1.48 0.78
CA ARG A 154 4.40 0.15 0.20
C ARG A 154 3.02 0.18 -0.44
N ALA A 155 2.93 -0.25 -1.69
CA ALA A 155 1.66 -0.49 -2.36
C ALA A 155 1.56 -1.99 -2.67
N PHE A 156 0.40 -2.59 -2.43
CA PHE A 156 0.12 -3.99 -2.66
C PHE A 156 -0.88 -4.14 -3.79
N TYR A 157 -0.64 -5.11 -4.67
CA TYR A 157 -1.44 -5.36 -5.88
C TYR A 157 -1.34 -6.84 -6.29
N HIS A 158 -2.06 -7.22 -7.34
CA HIS A 158 -2.05 -8.56 -7.95
C HIS A 158 -1.38 -8.53 -9.32
N ASN A 159 -0.52 -9.51 -9.61
CA ASN A 159 -0.03 -9.73 -10.97
C ASN A 159 -1.07 -10.47 -11.85
N GLN A 160 -0.78 -10.66 -13.13
CA GLN A 160 -1.64 -11.40 -14.08
C GLN A 160 -1.88 -12.88 -13.71
N ALA A 161 -1.11 -13.45 -12.78
CA ALA A 161 -1.30 -14.80 -12.25
C ALA A 161 -2.10 -14.82 -10.94
N SER A 162 -2.57 -13.66 -10.48
CA SER A 162 -3.21 -13.42 -9.18
C SER A 162 -2.32 -13.75 -7.96
N ASP A 163 -1.00 -13.72 -8.14
CA ASP A 163 -0.06 -13.66 -7.03
C ASP A 163 -0.08 -12.26 -6.42
N VAL A 164 0.10 -12.15 -5.10
CA VAL A 164 0.10 -10.85 -4.40
C VAL A 164 1.52 -10.30 -4.39
N MET A 165 1.65 -9.07 -4.89
CA MET A 165 2.91 -8.39 -5.16
C MET A 165 3.01 -7.08 -4.38
N MET A 166 4.22 -6.55 -4.28
CA MET A 166 4.52 -5.31 -3.56
C MET A 166 5.31 -4.35 -4.44
N LEU A 167 4.92 -3.09 -4.45
CA LEU A 167 5.71 -1.95 -4.94
C LEU A 167 6.29 -1.19 -3.76
N CYS A 168 7.57 -0.83 -3.84
CA CYS A 168 8.30 -0.08 -2.82
C CYS A 168 8.66 1.31 -3.32
N TYR A 169 8.46 2.34 -2.50
CA TYR A 169 9.00 3.68 -2.76
C TYR A 169 9.94 4.13 -1.65
N THR A 170 11.07 4.72 -2.01
CA THR A 170 11.84 5.63 -1.14
C THR A 170 12.31 6.83 -1.94
N THR A 171 12.66 7.92 -1.26
CA THR A 171 13.27 9.11 -1.87
C THR A 171 14.62 8.84 -2.56
N SER A 172 15.25 7.71 -2.26
CA SER A 172 16.55 7.30 -2.81
C SER A 172 16.44 6.35 -4.00
N THR A 173 15.34 5.61 -4.11
CA THR A 173 15.11 4.57 -5.13
C THR A 173 14.12 4.98 -6.20
N GLY A 174 13.18 5.89 -5.89
CA GLY A 174 11.92 5.97 -6.63
C GLY A 174 11.04 4.75 -6.34
N TRP A 175 10.04 4.53 -7.19
CA TRP A 175 9.24 3.30 -7.24
C TRP A 175 10.04 2.14 -7.83
N VAL A 176 10.06 1.02 -7.13
CA VAL A 176 10.71 -0.23 -7.57
C VAL A 176 9.85 -1.43 -7.22
N ASP A 177 10.00 -2.53 -7.97
CA ASP A 177 9.44 -3.83 -7.60
C ASP A 177 9.97 -4.27 -6.22
N GLY A 178 9.04 -4.53 -5.30
CA GLY A 178 9.29 -5.06 -3.96
C GLY A 178 9.21 -6.59 -3.89
N GLY A 179 8.85 -7.24 -4.99
CA GLY A 179 8.73 -8.69 -5.12
C GLY A 179 7.41 -9.25 -4.59
N THR A 180 7.35 -10.57 -4.53
CA THR A 180 6.15 -11.33 -4.15
C THR A 180 5.93 -11.34 -2.64
N VAL A 181 4.68 -11.11 -2.25
CA VAL A 181 4.14 -11.25 -0.88
C VAL A 181 3.60 -12.66 -0.66
N SER A 182 2.85 -13.20 -1.62
CA SER A 182 2.41 -14.60 -1.59
C SER A 182 2.02 -15.10 -2.99
N GLN A 183 2.48 -16.31 -3.32
CA GLN A 183 2.17 -17.03 -4.57
C GLN A 183 0.91 -17.92 -4.44
N ASP A 184 0.19 -17.87 -3.32
CA ASP A 184 -0.95 -18.77 -3.07
C ASP A 184 -2.19 -18.33 -3.87
N ARG A 185 -2.28 -18.78 -5.13
CA ARG A 185 -3.20 -18.26 -6.14
C ARG A 185 -4.67 -18.29 -5.72
N ARG A 186 -5.36 -17.18 -5.99
CA ARG A 186 -6.66 -16.81 -5.39
C ARG A 186 -7.77 -16.69 -6.43
N PRO A 187 -9.04 -16.91 -6.04
CA PRO A 187 -10.19 -16.53 -6.87
C PRO A 187 -10.49 -15.03 -6.82
N GLY A 188 -10.53 -14.46 -5.61
CA GLY A 188 -10.91 -13.06 -5.38
C GLY A 188 -9.72 -12.10 -5.37
N THR A 189 -10.01 -10.82 -5.62
CA THR A 189 -8.99 -9.76 -5.74
C THR A 189 -9.05 -8.71 -4.63
N ALA A 190 -9.96 -8.83 -3.65
CA ALA A 190 -9.99 -7.98 -2.47
C ALA A 190 -8.67 -8.04 -1.69
N LEU A 191 -8.17 -6.88 -1.27
CA LEU A 191 -6.84 -6.72 -0.72
C LEU A 191 -6.84 -5.64 0.35
N ALA A 192 -6.30 -5.95 1.54
CA ALA A 192 -5.99 -4.95 2.54
C ALA A 192 -4.62 -5.21 3.16
N SER A 193 -4.07 -4.19 3.80
CA SER A 193 -2.85 -4.30 4.56
C SER A 193 -2.88 -3.35 5.75
N ALA A 194 -2.12 -3.69 6.78
CA ALA A 194 -1.97 -2.84 7.96
C ALA A 194 -0.55 -2.98 8.53
N HIS A 195 -0.09 -1.98 9.27
CA HIS A 195 1.25 -1.96 9.84
C HIS A 195 1.33 -1.36 11.24
N HIS A 196 2.35 -1.76 11.99
CA HIS A 196 2.71 -1.21 13.30
C HIS A 196 4.21 -0.91 13.32
N GLY A 197 4.59 0.35 13.15
CA GLY A 197 5.96 0.73 12.79
C GLY A 197 6.31 0.34 11.34
N SER A 198 7.60 0.23 11.02
CA SER A 198 8.07 0.04 9.63
C SER A 198 8.27 -1.43 9.20
N ARG A 199 8.30 -2.37 10.15
CA ARG A 199 8.67 -3.78 9.90
C ARG A 199 7.72 -4.80 10.51
N ASN A 200 6.54 -4.37 10.95
CA ASN A 200 5.41 -5.25 11.19
C ASN A 200 4.36 -4.86 10.17
N ILE A 201 4.30 -5.57 9.04
CA ILE A 201 3.30 -5.34 7.99
C ILE A 201 2.56 -6.65 7.80
N SER A 202 1.25 -6.57 7.73
CA SER A 202 0.38 -7.69 7.35
C SER A 202 -0.42 -7.33 6.12
N VAL A 203 -0.59 -8.29 5.22
CA VAL A 203 -1.43 -8.18 4.03
C VAL A 203 -2.45 -9.31 4.08
N VAL A 204 -3.72 -9.01 3.85
CA VAL A 204 -4.85 -9.93 3.97
C VAL A 204 -5.71 -9.92 2.72
N PHE A 205 -6.19 -11.10 2.33
CA PHE A 205 -6.92 -11.32 1.08
C PHE A 205 -7.70 -12.65 1.10
N PRO A 206 -8.76 -12.81 0.27
CA PRO A 206 -9.48 -14.06 0.11
C PRO A 206 -8.56 -15.18 -0.39
N ARG A 207 -8.50 -16.32 0.31
CA ARG A 207 -7.77 -17.50 -0.17
C ARG A 207 -8.72 -18.44 -0.91
N ASN A 208 -9.85 -18.76 -0.28
CA ASN A 208 -10.85 -19.65 -0.84
C ASN A 208 -12.22 -19.40 -0.17
N LYS A 209 -13.22 -20.22 -0.51
CA LYS A 209 -14.59 -20.12 0.02
C LYS A 209 -14.75 -20.38 1.54
N ASP A 210 -13.72 -20.87 2.21
CA ASP A 210 -13.70 -21.20 3.64
C ASP A 210 -12.68 -20.36 4.42
N ASP A 211 -11.56 -19.95 3.79
CA ASP A 211 -10.44 -19.29 4.46
C ASP A 211 -10.01 -17.95 3.83
N ILE A 212 -9.45 -17.11 4.71
CA ILE A 212 -8.68 -15.91 4.44
C ILE A 212 -7.21 -16.21 4.74
N GLU A 213 -6.29 -15.58 3.99
CA GLU A 213 -4.85 -15.69 4.23
C GLU A 213 -4.26 -14.34 4.67
N VAL A 214 -3.28 -14.41 5.57
CA VAL A 214 -2.55 -13.27 6.12
C VAL A 214 -1.06 -13.50 5.90
N SER A 215 -0.45 -12.71 5.03
CA SER A 215 1.01 -12.66 4.84
C SER A 215 1.62 -11.63 5.78
N GLN A 216 2.65 -12.01 6.53
CA GLN A 216 3.25 -11.19 7.59
C GLN A 216 4.75 -10.98 7.38
N LEU A 217 5.15 -9.71 7.26
CA LEU A 217 6.54 -9.27 7.32
C LEU A 217 6.84 -8.83 8.76
N TRP A 218 7.70 -9.58 9.45
CA TRP A 218 8.10 -9.30 10.85
C TRP A 218 9.58 -9.63 11.17
N LYS A 219 10.04 -10.86 10.85
CA LYS A 219 11.34 -11.36 11.33
C LYS A 219 12.52 -10.86 10.50
N SER A 220 12.45 -11.07 9.19
CA SER A 220 13.54 -10.80 8.26
C SER A 220 13.08 -9.78 7.20
N PRO A 221 13.97 -8.92 6.70
CA PRO A 221 13.63 -8.08 5.55
C PRO A 221 13.31 -8.97 4.35
N ASN A 222 12.21 -8.68 3.66
CA ASN A 222 11.73 -9.33 2.43
C ASN A 222 11.24 -10.80 2.58
N GLU A 223 11.20 -11.36 3.79
CA GLU A 223 10.64 -12.69 4.07
C GLU A 223 9.24 -12.53 4.66
N TRP A 224 8.23 -12.93 3.89
CA TRP A 224 6.84 -12.95 4.35
C TRP A 224 6.52 -14.34 4.89
N ALA A 225 6.02 -14.43 6.12
CA ALA A 225 5.45 -15.66 6.66
C ALA A 225 3.97 -15.76 6.28
N LEU A 226 3.53 -16.92 5.80
CA LEU A 226 2.13 -17.15 5.38
C LEU A 226 1.33 -17.81 6.51
N GLU A 227 0.13 -17.32 6.76
CA GLU A 227 -0.82 -17.84 7.74
C GLU A 227 -2.24 -17.84 7.16
N THR A 228 -3.12 -18.74 7.60
CA THR A 228 -4.53 -18.78 7.18
C THR A 228 -5.47 -18.97 8.36
N PHE A 229 -6.70 -18.46 8.22
CA PHE A 229 -7.80 -18.70 9.14
C PHE A 229 -9.13 -18.82 8.37
N PRO A 230 -10.13 -19.58 8.87
CA PRO A 230 -10.16 -20.32 10.13
C PRO A 230 -9.30 -21.60 10.14
N THR A 231 -8.99 -22.17 8.97
CA THR A 231 -8.13 -23.36 8.85
C THR A 231 -6.66 -22.92 8.74
N PRO A 232 -5.74 -23.39 9.59
CA PRO A 232 -4.32 -23.05 9.49
C PRO A 232 -3.62 -23.83 8.37
N LEU A 233 -2.44 -23.35 8.00
CA LEU A 233 -1.48 -24.08 7.17
C LEU A 233 -0.80 -25.20 7.98
N ASN A 234 -0.40 -26.28 7.31
CA ASN A 234 0.21 -27.44 7.97
C ASN A 234 1.73 -27.34 8.23
N ASP A 235 2.38 -26.28 7.72
CA ASP A 235 3.80 -26.01 7.92
C ASP A 235 4.08 -24.50 7.83
N SER A 236 5.32 -24.09 8.10
CA SER A 236 5.78 -22.71 8.01
C SER A 236 6.16 -22.36 6.56
N TYR A 237 5.22 -21.77 5.83
CA TYR A 237 5.42 -21.33 4.45
C TYR A 237 5.80 -19.85 4.35
N THR A 238 6.48 -19.49 3.26
CA THR A 238 6.92 -18.11 2.96
C THR A 238 6.58 -17.69 1.53
N ASN A 239 6.81 -16.41 1.19
CA ASN A 239 6.72 -15.90 -0.19
C ASN A 239 7.59 -16.65 -1.22
N ASP A 240 8.67 -17.33 -0.79
CA ASP A 240 9.49 -18.18 -1.66
C ASP A 240 8.84 -19.55 -1.96
N THR A 241 7.79 -19.92 -1.22
CA THR A 241 7.09 -21.20 -1.43
C THR A 241 6.20 -21.12 -2.67
N SER A 242 6.42 -22.00 -3.64
CA SER A 242 5.58 -22.06 -4.84
C SER A 242 4.16 -22.53 -4.49
N ALA A 243 3.14 -21.89 -5.09
CA ALA A 243 1.71 -22.13 -4.89
C ALA A 243 1.30 -23.60 -4.64
N GLY A 244 1.78 -24.51 -5.49
CA GLY A 244 1.41 -25.94 -5.45
C GLY A 244 1.97 -26.74 -4.27
N TYR A 245 2.73 -26.12 -3.37
CA TYR A 245 3.29 -26.73 -2.17
C TYR A 245 2.73 -26.15 -0.86
N ILE A 246 1.81 -25.18 -0.92
CA ILE A 246 1.22 -24.58 0.29
C ILE A 246 -0.06 -25.35 0.63
N PHE A 247 -0.06 -26.07 1.76
CA PHE A 247 -1.16 -26.95 2.16
C PHE A 247 -1.81 -26.51 3.49
N ARG A 248 -3.13 -26.73 3.59
CA ARG A 248 -3.89 -26.58 4.83
C ARG A 248 -3.72 -27.80 5.73
N GLU A 249 -3.89 -27.62 7.04
CA GLU A 249 -3.94 -28.73 7.99
C GLU A 249 -5.20 -29.58 7.75
N GLY A 250 -5.04 -30.74 7.11
CA GLY A 250 -6.15 -31.50 6.52
C GLY A 250 -7.14 -32.10 7.52
N ASP A 251 -6.67 -32.47 8.71
CA ASP A 251 -7.50 -33.03 9.79
C ASP A 251 -7.99 -31.96 10.79
N PHE A 252 -7.77 -30.67 10.49
CA PHE A 252 -8.18 -29.57 11.38
C PHE A 252 -9.68 -29.26 11.28
N SER A 253 -10.37 -29.30 12.43
CA SER A 253 -11.72 -28.78 12.57
C SER A 253 -11.67 -27.37 13.18
N PRO A 254 -11.97 -26.31 12.42
CA PRO A 254 -11.87 -24.95 12.93
C PRO A 254 -12.93 -24.65 13.98
N GLN A 255 -12.58 -23.82 14.96
CA GLN A 255 -13.45 -23.47 16.09
C GLN A 255 -14.59 -22.51 15.70
N PHE A 256 -14.48 -21.88 14.54
CA PHE A 256 -15.46 -21.00 13.93
C PHE A 256 -15.43 -21.18 12.41
N ALA A 257 -16.48 -20.70 11.73
CA ALA A 257 -16.49 -20.48 10.30
C ALA A 257 -16.73 -18.99 10.03
N LEU A 258 -16.30 -18.48 8.88
CA LEU A 258 -16.56 -17.11 8.46
C LEU A 258 -18.04 -16.96 8.06
N PRO A 259 -18.91 -16.29 8.85
CA PRO A 259 -20.33 -16.25 8.55
C PRO A 259 -20.60 -15.40 7.30
N SER A 260 -21.46 -15.90 6.40
CA SER A 260 -21.82 -15.24 5.14
C SER A 260 -20.63 -14.80 4.29
N TRP A 261 -19.49 -15.49 4.42
CA TRP A 261 -18.29 -15.21 3.65
C TRP A 261 -18.49 -15.54 2.17
N ASP A 262 -17.90 -14.70 1.33
CA ASP A 262 -17.80 -14.88 -0.11
C ASP A 262 -16.34 -14.67 -0.48
N VAL A 263 -15.82 -15.47 -1.41
CA VAL A 263 -14.43 -15.30 -1.87
C VAL A 263 -14.32 -14.13 -2.85
N ASP A 264 -15.43 -13.76 -3.49
CA ASP A 264 -15.53 -12.70 -4.49
C ASP A 264 -16.03 -11.36 -3.89
N VAL A 265 -15.83 -11.15 -2.57
CA VAL A 265 -16.10 -9.86 -1.90
C VAL A 265 -15.43 -8.69 -2.63
N GLU A 266 -16.11 -7.55 -2.74
CA GLU A 266 -15.59 -6.32 -3.35
C GLU A 266 -14.39 -5.78 -2.54
N SER A 267 -14.42 -5.99 -1.22
CA SER A 267 -13.40 -5.48 -0.30
C SER A 267 -13.19 -6.38 0.92
N ILE A 268 -12.02 -6.20 1.53
CA ILE A 268 -11.65 -6.68 2.85
C ILE A 268 -10.94 -5.52 3.55
N GLY A 269 -10.98 -5.45 4.87
CA GLY A 269 -10.34 -4.40 5.65
C GLY A 269 -9.42 -4.97 6.72
N MET A 270 -8.40 -4.22 7.12
CA MET A 270 -7.45 -4.64 8.14
C MET A 270 -7.09 -3.52 9.11
N SER A 271 -6.83 -3.88 10.36
CA SER A 271 -6.21 -2.99 11.36
C SER A 271 -5.23 -3.77 12.24
N ILE A 272 -4.29 -3.05 12.85
CA ILE A 272 -3.39 -3.56 13.89
C ILE A 272 -3.50 -2.62 15.09
N ASP A 273 -3.67 -3.17 16.29
CA ASP A 273 -3.84 -2.40 17.52
C ASP A 273 -2.49 -2.10 18.24
N ALA A 274 -2.58 -1.50 19.44
CA ALA A 274 -1.43 -1.20 20.28
C ALA A 274 -0.72 -2.44 20.84
N SER A 275 -1.44 -3.56 20.98
CA SER A 275 -0.91 -4.88 21.36
C SER A 275 -0.22 -5.60 20.21
N ARG A 276 -0.41 -5.11 18.98
CA ARG A 276 -0.07 -5.71 17.68
C ARG A 276 -0.98 -6.87 17.27
N ASP A 277 -2.09 -7.07 17.98
CA ASP A 277 -3.12 -8.01 17.60
C ASP A 277 -3.82 -7.48 16.32
N ARG A 278 -4.07 -8.41 15.38
CA ARG A 278 -4.64 -8.11 14.07
C ARG A 278 -6.17 -8.18 14.11
N SER A 279 -6.85 -7.35 13.31
CA SER A 279 -8.29 -7.48 13.06
C SER A 279 -8.60 -7.33 11.59
N VAL A 280 -9.42 -8.24 11.07
CA VAL A 280 -9.84 -8.33 9.67
C VAL A 280 -11.34 -8.12 9.60
N PHE A 281 -11.78 -7.31 8.65
CA PHE A 281 -13.18 -6.89 8.48
C PHE A 281 -13.68 -7.23 7.08
N TYR A 282 -14.94 -7.66 6.97
CA TYR A 282 -15.62 -7.86 5.68
C TYR A 282 -17.13 -7.63 5.84
N ILE A 283 -17.80 -7.24 4.76
CA ILE A 283 -19.26 -7.28 4.68
C ILE A 283 -19.65 -8.63 4.08
N GLY A 284 -20.51 -9.39 4.74
CA GLY A 284 -20.96 -10.69 4.25
C GLY A 284 -22.02 -10.58 3.14
N ALA A 285 -22.30 -11.71 2.50
CA ALA A 285 -23.39 -11.87 1.53
C ALA A 285 -24.79 -11.59 2.14
N ASP A 286 -24.91 -11.51 3.46
CA ASP A 286 -26.11 -11.10 4.21
C ASP A 286 -26.11 -9.63 4.65
N LYS A 287 -25.23 -8.81 4.03
CA LYS A 287 -25.09 -7.36 4.23
C LYS A 287 -24.65 -6.93 5.64
N LYS A 288 -24.14 -7.85 6.47
CA LYS A 288 -23.62 -7.52 7.82
C LYS A 288 -22.11 -7.33 7.81
N LEU A 289 -21.64 -6.37 8.61
CA LEU A 289 -20.23 -6.24 8.95
C LEU A 289 -19.81 -7.37 9.90
N TYR A 290 -18.70 -8.00 9.61
CA TYR A 290 -18.03 -8.98 10.46
C TYR A 290 -16.62 -8.52 10.81
N GLN A 291 -16.14 -8.97 11.98
CA GLN A 291 -14.76 -8.81 12.42
C GLN A 291 -14.23 -10.18 12.85
N VAL A 292 -13.07 -10.57 12.33
CA VAL A 292 -12.25 -11.66 12.87
C VAL A 292 -11.03 -11.02 13.52
N ALA A 293 -10.81 -11.30 14.80
CA ALA A 293 -9.72 -10.73 15.57
C ALA A 293 -8.71 -11.82 15.94
N GLU A 294 -7.44 -11.47 15.93
CA GLU A 294 -6.41 -12.22 16.61
C GLU A 294 -6.44 -11.90 18.11
N ASN A 295 -6.23 -12.92 18.93
CA ASN A 295 -6.06 -12.81 20.37
C ASN A 295 -4.92 -13.75 20.77
N LYS A 296 -3.71 -13.20 20.97
CA LYS A 296 -2.50 -13.95 21.37
C LYS A 296 -2.13 -15.08 20.39
N GLY A 297 -2.09 -14.77 19.09
CA GLY A 297 -1.74 -15.74 18.04
C GLY A 297 -2.83 -16.76 17.73
N LYS A 298 -4.11 -16.42 17.98
CA LYS A 298 -5.27 -17.23 17.60
C LYS A 298 -6.36 -16.34 17.03
N TRP A 299 -6.93 -16.74 15.90
CA TRP A 299 -8.08 -16.05 15.33
C TRP A 299 -9.39 -16.49 16.00
N GLU A 300 -10.27 -15.53 16.25
CA GLU A 300 -11.62 -15.73 16.76
C GLU A 300 -12.61 -14.74 16.14
N MET A 301 -13.87 -15.15 15.97
CA MET A 301 -14.93 -14.21 15.56
C MET A 301 -15.19 -13.21 16.69
N ALA A 302 -15.18 -11.92 16.38
CA ALA A 302 -15.67 -10.92 17.31
C ALA A 302 -17.17 -11.13 17.58
N SER A 303 -17.62 -10.73 18.77
CA SER A 303 -19.05 -10.76 19.10
C SER A 303 -19.85 -9.86 18.15
N ASN A 304 -20.91 -10.40 17.57
CA ASN A 304 -21.85 -9.65 16.73
C ASN A 304 -22.44 -8.45 17.48
N ARG A 305 -22.73 -7.35 16.76
CA ARG A 305 -23.20 -6.08 17.33
C ARG A 305 -24.66 -5.80 16.99
N SER A 306 -25.26 -4.83 17.67
CA SER A 306 -26.58 -4.30 17.30
C SER A 306 -26.47 -3.46 16.02
N GLN A 307 -27.59 -3.31 15.31
CA GLN A 307 -27.68 -2.43 14.13
C GLN A 307 -27.44 -0.94 14.44
N GLU A 308 -27.51 -0.55 15.71
CA GLU A 308 -27.14 0.79 16.18
C GLU A 308 -25.61 1.01 16.20
N ILE A 309 -24.82 -0.07 16.28
CA ILE A 309 -23.35 -0.04 16.32
C ILE A 309 -22.77 -0.41 14.95
N TRP A 310 -23.30 -1.47 14.32
CA TRP A 310 -22.99 -1.89 12.96
C TRP A 310 -24.28 -1.94 12.14
N PRO A 311 -24.69 -0.82 11.50
CA PRO A 311 -25.78 -0.79 10.53
C PRO A 311 -25.63 -1.85 9.43
N VAL A 312 -26.74 -2.24 8.82
CA VAL A 312 -26.72 -3.18 7.68
C VAL A 312 -26.26 -2.42 6.43
N ALA A 313 -25.33 -2.98 5.68
CA ALA A 313 -24.84 -2.38 4.45
C ALA A 313 -25.92 -2.34 3.36
N ASP A 314 -25.80 -1.41 2.42
CA ASP A 314 -26.75 -1.28 1.31
C ASP A 314 -26.69 -2.49 0.36
N GLU A 315 -25.50 -3.05 0.12
CA GLU A 315 -25.31 -4.20 -0.78
C GLU A 315 -24.51 -5.37 -0.16
N PRO A 316 -24.71 -6.62 -0.62
CA PRO A 316 -24.02 -7.78 -0.08
C PRO A 316 -22.57 -7.79 -0.56
N SER A 317 -21.65 -8.31 0.27
CA SER A 317 -20.25 -8.47 -0.11
C SER A 317 -19.55 -7.18 -0.58
N SER A 318 -20.06 -6.01 -0.15
CA SER A 318 -19.77 -4.68 -0.72
C SER A 318 -18.52 -3.99 -0.15
N SER A 319 -18.13 -2.86 -0.76
CA SER A 319 -16.98 -2.07 -0.32
C SER A 319 -17.12 -1.54 1.11
N LEU A 320 -16.06 -1.75 1.88
CA LEU A 320 -15.78 -1.11 3.16
C LEU A 320 -14.36 -0.54 3.15
N ALA A 321 -14.10 0.40 4.05
CA ALA A 321 -12.80 0.99 4.28
C ALA A 321 -12.44 0.95 5.77
N VAL A 322 -11.15 0.78 6.11
CA VAL A 322 -10.69 0.69 7.51
C VAL A 322 -9.52 1.62 7.76
N ALA A 323 -9.77 2.67 8.57
CA ALA A 323 -8.72 3.47 9.17
C ALA A 323 -8.45 2.98 10.61
N TYR A 324 -7.22 3.09 11.09
CA TYR A 324 -6.84 2.70 12.45
C TYR A 324 -5.68 3.53 12.97
N GLU A 325 -5.58 3.65 14.30
CA GLU A 325 -4.45 4.28 14.99
C GLU A 325 -3.67 3.21 15.78
N SER A 326 -2.63 2.65 15.17
CA SER A 326 -1.93 1.45 15.68
C SER A 326 -1.21 1.60 17.02
N TYR A 327 -1.09 2.82 17.56
CA TYR A 327 -0.55 3.08 18.90
C TYR A 327 -1.62 3.35 19.97
N LYS A 328 -2.88 3.58 19.57
CA LYS A 328 -4.02 3.75 20.49
C LYS A 328 -5.05 2.62 20.41
N GLY A 329 -5.09 1.84 19.33
CA GLY A 329 -6.09 0.79 19.11
C GLY A 329 -7.46 1.30 18.65
N SER A 330 -7.61 2.60 18.35
CA SER A 330 -8.81 3.12 17.72
C SER A 330 -8.94 2.60 16.29
N VAL A 331 -10.15 2.20 15.89
CA VAL A 331 -10.46 1.68 14.55
C VAL A 331 -11.76 2.30 14.05
N TRP A 332 -11.77 2.73 12.79
CA TRP A 332 -12.94 3.26 12.09
C TRP A 332 -13.20 2.41 10.85
N VAL A 333 -14.42 1.91 10.71
CA VAL A 333 -14.89 1.16 9.55
C VAL A 333 -15.99 1.95 8.87
N TYR A 334 -15.82 2.21 7.57
CA TYR A 334 -16.76 2.97 6.75
C TYR A 334 -17.34 2.11 5.64
N TYR A 335 -18.63 2.24 5.38
CA TYR A 335 -19.33 1.54 4.31
C TYR A 335 -20.67 2.22 3.99
N TRP A 336 -21.27 1.86 2.86
CA TRP A 336 -22.57 2.38 2.43
C TRP A 336 -23.72 1.71 3.20
N SER A 337 -24.58 2.52 3.82
CA SER A 337 -25.80 2.08 4.52
C SER A 337 -26.85 3.20 4.47
N ASN A 338 -28.04 2.87 3.98
CA ASN A 338 -29.15 3.79 3.74
C ASN A 338 -28.76 4.96 2.79
N ASN A 339 -28.10 4.64 1.67
CA ASN A 339 -27.62 5.54 0.62
C ASN A 339 -26.65 6.63 1.11
N SER A 340 -25.95 6.40 2.22
CA SER A 340 -24.94 7.30 2.77
C SER A 340 -23.82 6.48 3.41
N ILE A 341 -22.67 7.10 3.64
CA ILE A 341 -21.56 6.44 4.33
C ILE A 341 -21.83 6.49 5.84
N VAL A 342 -21.78 5.32 6.49
CA VAL A 342 -21.80 5.21 7.95
C VAL A 342 -20.41 4.94 8.50
N GLN A 343 -20.13 5.46 9.69
CA GLN A 343 -18.93 5.20 10.47
C GLN A 343 -19.27 4.29 11.65
N ALA A 344 -18.77 3.06 11.64
CA ALA A 344 -18.63 2.25 12.85
C ALA A 344 -17.25 2.57 13.48
N HIS A 345 -17.21 2.90 14.77
CA HIS A 345 -15.97 3.33 15.44
C HIS A 345 -15.75 2.56 16.75
N MET A 346 -14.58 1.95 16.88
CA MET A 346 -14.04 1.40 18.12
C MET A 346 -13.02 2.40 18.69
N ASN A 347 -13.22 2.81 19.94
CA ASN A 347 -12.30 3.74 20.60
C ASN A 347 -11.02 3.05 21.10
N ASP A 348 -10.10 3.84 21.65
CA ASP A 348 -8.84 3.44 22.29
C ASP A 348 -8.99 2.53 23.53
N THR A 349 -10.22 2.27 24.00
CA THR A 349 -10.53 1.31 25.05
C THR A 349 -11.09 -0.02 24.53
N GLY A 350 -11.12 -0.22 23.20
CA GLY A 350 -11.70 -1.40 22.55
C GLY A 350 -13.24 -1.43 22.55
N VAL A 351 -13.89 -0.30 22.80
CA VAL A 351 -15.36 -0.20 22.90
C VAL A 351 -15.93 0.42 21.63
N TRP A 352 -16.70 -0.39 20.90
CA TRP A 352 -17.51 0.06 19.77
C TRP A 352 -18.59 1.05 20.20
N GLN A 353 -18.65 2.18 19.51
CA GLN A 353 -19.62 3.26 19.70
C GLN A 353 -20.84 3.07 18.78
N THR A 354 -21.92 3.78 19.07
CA THR A 354 -23.05 3.94 18.13
C THR A 354 -22.55 4.50 16.80
N ALA A 355 -23.03 3.96 15.69
CA ALA A 355 -22.65 4.39 14.36
C ALA A 355 -23.11 5.82 14.05
N VAL A 356 -22.35 6.51 13.20
CA VAL A 356 -22.62 7.89 12.77
C VAL A 356 -22.69 7.93 11.25
N THR A 357 -23.83 8.36 10.69
CA THR A 357 -23.93 8.73 9.28
C THR A 357 -23.12 10.01 9.03
N LEU A 358 -22.31 10.03 7.96
CA LEU A 358 -21.46 11.18 7.68
C LEU A 358 -22.28 12.40 7.19
N PRO A 359 -22.04 13.61 7.72
CA PRO A 359 -22.68 14.82 7.24
C PRO A 359 -22.14 15.27 5.88
N GLU A 360 -23.03 15.76 5.02
CA GLU A 360 -22.66 16.31 3.71
C GLU A 360 -22.10 17.74 3.78
N GLU A 361 -22.57 18.55 4.74
CA GLU A 361 -22.08 19.91 4.99
C GLU A 361 -21.49 20.05 6.40
N PRO A 362 -20.53 20.95 6.63
CA PRO A 362 -20.08 21.28 7.98
C PRO A 362 -21.25 21.80 8.81
N HIS A 363 -21.54 21.16 9.95
CA HIS A 363 -22.53 21.68 10.88
C HIS A 363 -22.17 23.11 11.30
N LYS A 364 -23.07 24.07 11.05
CA LYS A 364 -23.06 25.36 11.77
C LYS A 364 -23.28 25.05 13.25
N ALA A 365 -22.20 25.03 14.01
CA ALA A 365 -22.23 24.64 15.42
C ALA A 365 -23.17 25.55 16.23
N GLU A 366 -24.23 24.98 16.80
CA GLU A 366 -24.92 25.62 17.90
C GLU A 366 -23.92 25.79 19.06
N THR A 367 -23.62 27.04 19.39
CA THR A 367 -22.56 27.37 20.33
C THR A 367 -22.94 26.95 21.75
N LYS A 368 -22.37 25.85 22.23
CA LYS A 368 -22.22 25.58 23.67
C LYS A 368 -20.76 25.70 24.05
N GLU A 369 -20.42 26.82 24.68
CA GLU A 369 -19.10 27.07 25.25
C GLU A 369 -18.66 25.92 26.17
N LYS A 370 -17.47 25.39 25.89
CA LYS A 370 -16.62 24.81 26.92
C LYS A 370 -15.20 25.36 26.76
N THR A 371 -14.67 25.83 27.88
CA THR A 371 -13.35 26.46 28.03
C THR A 371 -12.22 25.57 27.49
N PRO A 372 -11.24 26.10 26.75
CA PRO A 372 -10.10 25.32 26.28
C PRO A 372 -9.17 24.98 27.46
N GLY A 373 -8.78 23.70 27.55
CA GLY A 373 -7.64 23.26 28.36
C GLY A 373 -6.30 23.49 27.65
N PRO A 374 -5.16 23.30 28.34
CA PRO A 374 -3.84 23.53 27.75
C PRO A 374 -3.55 22.59 26.58
N VAL A 375 -2.97 23.13 25.51
CA VAL A 375 -2.47 22.36 24.37
C VAL A 375 -1.02 21.96 24.66
N GLU A 376 -0.79 20.65 24.86
CA GLU A 376 0.55 20.07 24.90
C GLU A 376 1.15 20.06 23.47
N PRO A 377 2.46 20.35 23.30
CA PRO A 377 3.09 20.38 21.98
C PRO A 377 3.30 18.96 21.42
N SER A 378 2.46 18.56 20.47
CA SER A 378 2.63 17.33 19.70
C SER A 378 3.87 17.41 18.80
N GLY A 379 4.81 16.48 18.97
CA GLY A 379 5.94 16.34 18.05
C GLY A 379 5.52 15.83 16.67
N LEU A 380 6.25 16.26 15.63
CA LEU A 380 6.03 15.87 14.23
C LEU A 380 5.84 14.36 14.04
N SER A 381 4.74 13.98 13.39
CA SER A 381 4.42 12.61 13.00
C SER A 381 5.50 11.97 12.12
N THR A 382 5.59 10.64 12.17
CA THR A 382 6.42 9.81 11.30
C THR A 382 6.12 10.03 9.81
N GLY A 383 4.85 10.29 9.46
CA GLY A 383 4.44 10.61 8.09
C GLY A 383 4.84 12.02 7.66
N ALA A 384 4.82 13.00 8.58
CA ALA A 384 5.16 14.40 8.33
C ALA A 384 6.51 14.59 7.60
N LYS A 385 7.45 13.69 7.89
CA LYS A 385 8.81 13.73 7.34
C LYS A 385 8.95 13.04 5.99
N ALA A 386 8.12 12.04 5.68
CA ALA A 386 8.12 11.37 4.39
C ALA A 386 7.74 12.33 3.25
N GLY A 387 6.74 13.19 3.46
CA GLY A 387 6.31 14.20 2.47
C GLY A 387 7.37 15.26 2.12
N ILE A 388 8.34 15.52 3.00
CA ILE A 388 9.39 16.52 2.76
C ILE A 388 10.35 16.05 1.64
N GLY A 389 10.50 14.74 1.44
CA GLY A 389 11.40 14.15 0.46
C GLY A 389 11.10 14.50 -0.99
N VAL A 390 9.82 14.59 -1.36
CA VAL A 390 9.38 14.79 -2.76
C VAL A 390 9.70 16.22 -3.24
N GLY A 391 9.67 17.22 -2.36
CA GLY A 391 9.93 18.62 -2.70
C GLY A 391 11.41 19.03 -2.78
N VAL A 392 12.31 18.36 -2.04
CA VAL A 392 13.71 18.82 -1.88
C VAL A 392 14.66 18.26 -2.96
N GLY A 393 14.30 17.14 -3.61
CA GLY A 393 15.14 16.49 -4.62
C GLY A 393 15.56 17.41 -5.78
N VAL A 394 14.64 18.25 -6.26
CA VAL A 394 14.92 19.22 -7.35
C VAL A 394 15.94 20.29 -6.92
N GLY A 395 15.83 20.79 -5.68
CA GLY A 395 16.75 21.80 -5.15
C GLY A 395 18.18 21.28 -4.96
N ALA A 396 18.32 20.07 -4.43
CA ALA A 396 19.61 19.43 -4.22
C ALA A 396 20.33 19.09 -5.54
N LEU A 397 19.60 18.58 -6.55
CA LEU A 397 20.16 18.29 -7.88
C LEU A 397 20.62 19.56 -8.60
N LEU A 398 19.86 20.66 -8.52
CA LEU A 398 20.26 21.94 -9.10
C LEU A 398 21.50 22.53 -8.40
N ALA A 399 21.56 22.50 -7.06
CA ALA A 399 22.71 22.98 -6.30
C ALA A 399 23.97 22.12 -6.54
N GLY A 400 23.83 20.79 -6.51
CA GLY A 400 24.92 19.84 -6.80
C GLY A 400 25.44 20.00 -8.23
N GLY A 401 24.55 20.10 -9.21
CA GLY A 401 24.90 20.38 -10.61
C GLY A 401 25.69 21.70 -10.75
N LEU A 402 25.25 22.78 -10.09
CA LEU A 402 25.94 24.07 -10.12
C LEU A 402 27.36 23.98 -9.52
N LEU A 403 27.52 23.28 -8.40
CA LEU A 403 28.81 23.08 -7.73
C LEU A 403 29.79 22.28 -8.61
N VAL A 404 29.34 21.21 -9.25
CA VAL A 404 30.16 20.42 -10.19
C VAL A 404 30.58 21.27 -11.38
N LEU A 405 29.66 22.05 -11.97
CA LEU A 405 29.94 22.91 -13.12
C LEU A 405 30.95 24.02 -12.78
N LEU A 406 30.84 24.63 -11.59
CA LEU A 406 31.81 25.60 -11.07
C LEU A 406 33.18 24.99 -10.78
N TRP A 407 33.24 23.76 -10.24
CA TRP A 407 34.49 23.04 -10.01
C TRP A 407 35.19 22.68 -11.33
N MET A 408 34.46 22.20 -12.33
CA MET A 408 34.99 21.93 -13.67
C MET A 408 35.50 23.21 -14.36
N ARG A 409 34.80 24.35 -14.24
CA ARG A 409 35.28 25.65 -14.76
C ARG A 409 36.54 26.13 -14.03
N ARG A 410 36.67 25.90 -12.71
CA ARG A 410 37.90 26.18 -11.96
C ARG A 410 39.07 25.28 -12.39
N ARG A 411 38.83 23.98 -12.66
CA ARG A 411 39.87 23.04 -13.13
C ARG A 411 40.37 23.40 -14.53
N LYS A 412 39.48 23.72 -15.47
CA LYS A 412 39.88 24.12 -16.84
C LYS A 412 40.72 25.41 -16.88
N ARG A 413 40.53 26.34 -15.95
CA ARG A 413 41.37 27.57 -15.82
C ARG A 413 42.76 27.34 -15.22
N ARG A 414 43.04 26.15 -14.66
CA ARG A 414 44.36 25.77 -14.15
C ARG A 414 45.19 24.93 -15.13
N ALA A 415 44.64 24.61 -16.30
CA ALA A 415 45.29 23.84 -17.36
C ALA A 415 45.78 24.72 -18.54
N SER A 416 45.99 26.02 -18.32
CA SER A 416 46.42 26.98 -19.35
C SER A 416 47.47 27.97 -18.81
N ALA A 417 48.26 27.54 -17.82
CA ALA A 417 49.43 28.24 -17.31
C ALA A 417 50.51 27.21 -16.98
N SER A 418 51.76 27.46 -17.39
CA SER A 418 52.80 26.47 -17.71
C SER A 418 52.41 25.57 -18.92
N VAL A 419 53.25 25.36 -19.93
CA VAL A 419 54.71 25.52 -20.05
C VAL A 419 55.08 26.37 -21.28
N ASP A 420 56.17 27.13 -21.22
CA ASP A 420 56.76 27.84 -22.37
C ASP A 420 58.30 27.90 -22.25
N ASN A 421 59.03 27.66 -23.35
CA ASN A 421 60.50 27.51 -23.50
C ASN A 421 61.11 26.24 -22.83
N ALA A 422 61.94 25.41 -23.47
CA ALA A 422 62.54 25.37 -24.82
C ALA A 422 62.64 23.85 -25.27
N ASP A 423 63.36 23.38 -26.31
CA ASP A 423 64.38 23.94 -27.21
C ASP A 423 64.43 23.18 -28.57
N VAL A 424 65.50 23.31 -29.36
CA VAL A 424 65.64 22.95 -30.79
C VAL A 424 66.16 21.51 -31.09
N ALA A 425 65.57 20.82 -32.09
CA ALA A 425 66.29 20.19 -33.23
C ALA A 425 65.38 19.47 -34.29
N GLU A 426 65.32 20.06 -35.49
CA GLU A 426 65.14 19.47 -36.85
C GLU A 426 64.00 18.48 -37.26
N VAL A 427 63.83 18.38 -38.58
CA VAL A 427 62.68 17.91 -39.41
C VAL A 427 63.20 16.85 -40.43
N PRO A 428 62.43 16.29 -41.41
CA PRO A 428 60.98 16.15 -41.61
C PRO A 428 60.51 14.73 -42.06
N ALA A 429 59.22 14.66 -42.42
CA ALA A 429 58.57 13.75 -43.39
C ALA A 429 58.01 12.41 -42.87
N SER A 430 56.81 11.93 -43.25
CA SER A 430 55.56 12.44 -43.86
C SER A 430 54.76 11.21 -44.34
N ILE A 431 53.44 11.37 -44.54
CA ILE A 431 52.46 10.50 -45.26
C ILE A 431 51.55 9.65 -44.33
N VAL A 432 50.25 9.99 -44.16
CA VAL A 432 49.01 9.52 -44.87
C VAL A 432 48.86 7.97 -44.80
N VAL A 433 47.73 7.31 -44.45
CA VAL A 433 46.31 7.47 -44.81
C VAL A 433 45.38 6.85 -43.73
N SER A 434 44.11 7.27 -43.70
CA SER A 434 43.00 6.68 -42.90
C SER A 434 42.29 5.50 -43.65
N PRO A 435 41.02 5.12 -43.37
CA PRO A 435 40.70 3.81 -42.78
C PRO A 435 39.91 2.85 -43.69
N VAL A 436 39.83 1.55 -43.35
CA VAL A 436 38.85 0.61 -43.93
C VAL A 436 38.28 -0.34 -42.88
N SER A 437 36.95 -0.43 -42.85
CA SER A 437 36.13 -1.36 -42.06
C SER A 437 35.96 -2.70 -42.79
N GLN A 438 35.82 -3.83 -42.07
CA GLN A 438 34.87 -4.91 -42.43
C GLN A 438 34.74 -5.99 -41.36
N PHE A 439 33.51 -6.49 -41.17
CA PHE A 439 33.19 -7.73 -40.44
C PHE A 439 33.68 -8.95 -41.23
N PRO A 440 33.88 -10.10 -40.56
CA PRO A 440 32.89 -11.17 -40.77
C PRO A 440 32.58 -12.02 -39.52
N SER A 441 31.34 -12.53 -39.45
CA SER A 441 30.99 -13.74 -38.68
C SER A 441 31.23 -14.98 -39.55
N PRO A 442 31.49 -16.16 -38.96
CA PRO A 442 30.49 -17.21 -39.13
C PRO A 442 30.22 -18.14 -37.93
N ALA A 443 29.02 -18.70 -38.01
CA ALA A 443 28.34 -19.75 -37.25
C ALA A 443 29.15 -20.85 -36.48
N LEU A 444 28.62 -21.12 -35.27
CA LEU A 444 28.13 -22.43 -34.78
C LEU A 444 29.09 -23.62 -34.65
N ASN A 445 29.36 -24.03 -33.39
CA ASN A 445 29.51 -25.43 -32.98
C ASN A 445 29.37 -25.57 -31.45
N SER A 446 28.57 -26.52 -30.99
CA SER A 446 28.40 -26.90 -29.56
C SER A 446 29.20 -28.17 -29.23
N PRO A 447 29.21 -28.65 -27.96
CA PRO A 447 30.00 -28.09 -26.88
C PRO A 447 31.16 -29.03 -26.47
N LYS A 448 32.30 -28.47 -26.02
CA LYS A 448 33.40 -29.28 -25.47
C LYS A 448 33.28 -29.47 -23.97
N LYS A 449 33.26 -30.73 -23.55
CA LYS A 449 33.43 -31.20 -22.16
C LYS A 449 34.86 -30.90 -21.68
N VAL A 450 34.99 -30.16 -20.59
CA VAL A 450 36.21 -29.95 -19.77
C VAL A 450 35.71 -29.99 -18.33
N GLU A 451 35.81 -31.11 -17.64
CA GLU A 451 36.99 -31.59 -16.89
C GLU A 451 37.34 -30.70 -15.68
N ARG A 452 37.33 -31.35 -14.52
CA ARG A 452 37.30 -30.76 -13.17
C ARG A 452 38.70 -30.31 -12.77
N ALA A 453 38.93 -29.01 -12.66
CA ALA A 453 40.10 -28.47 -11.99
C ALA A 453 39.85 -28.43 -10.48
N GLU A 454 40.64 -29.17 -9.70
CA GLU A 454 40.67 -29.07 -8.24
C GLU A 454 41.58 -27.91 -7.81
N THR A 455 41.07 -27.07 -6.90
CA THR A 455 41.89 -26.18 -6.07
C THR A 455 41.33 -26.26 -4.65
N SER A 456 41.91 -27.13 -3.82
CA SER A 456 42.99 -26.77 -2.89
C SER A 456 42.43 -26.25 -1.56
N GLU A 457 42.01 -27.18 -0.70
CA GLU A 457 41.72 -26.90 0.70
C GLU A 457 42.97 -26.35 1.40
N MET A 458 42.86 -25.19 2.04
CA MET A 458 43.93 -24.65 2.88
C MET A 458 43.62 -24.96 4.34
N ASN A 459 44.30 -25.97 4.88
CA ASN A 459 44.25 -26.30 6.31
C ASN A 459 44.88 -25.15 7.12
N GLY A 460 44.06 -24.43 7.88
CA GLY A 460 44.47 -23.30 8.72
C GLY A 460 43.95 -23.48 10.13
N GLN A 461 44.77 -24.07 11.00
CA GLN A 461 44.58 -23.96 12.43
C GLN A 461 44.88 -22.53 12.85
N ASP A 462 43.86 -21.72 13.11
CA ASP A 462 43.97 -20.58 14.02
C ASP A 462 42.60 -20.28 14.63
N GLN A 463 42.59 -20.17 15.96
CA GLN A 463 41.40 -20.08 16.80
C GLN A 463 41.16 -18.60 17.17
N PRO A 464 40.06 -17.97 16.74
CA PRO A 464 39.70 -16.65 17.25
C PRO A 464 39.38 -16.75 18.74
N ALA A 465 40.02 -15.91 19.56
CA ALA A 465 39.89 -15.95 21.02
C ALA A 465 38.45 -15.65 21.47
N GLU A 466 37.93 -16.47 22.39
CA GLU A 466 36.72 -16.10 23.12
C GLU A 466 37.02 -14.93 24.05
N LEU A 467 36.17 -13.90 24.00
CA LEU A 467 36.20 -12.80 24.95
C LEU A 467 35.55 -13.26 26.25
N GLU A 468 36.34 -13.40 27.32
CA GLU A 468 35.82 -13.58 28.68
C GLU A 468 34.88 -12.43 29.04
N HIS A 469 33.57 -12.65 28.96
CA HIS A 469 32.59 -11.67 29.42
C HIS A 469 32.47 -11.77 30.94
N ASN A 470 33.28 -10.97 31.62
CA ASN A 470 33.32 -10.92 33.07
C ASN A 470 31.98 -10.36 33.60
N ASN A 471 31.18 -11.20 34.25
CA ASN A 471 29.85 -10.84 34.76
C ASN A 471 29.93 -9.79 35.89
N VAL A 472 29.83 -8.51 35.53
CA VAL A 472 29.62 -7.42 36.49
C VAL A 472 28.12 -7.20 36.66
N TYR A 473 27.54 -7.89 37.64
CA TYR A 473 26.19 -7.61 38.11
C TYR A 473 26.17 -6.26 38.83
N HIS A 474 25.44 -5.28 38.30
CA HIS A 474 25.11 -4.06 39.03
C HIS A 474 23.83 -4.26 39.83
N GLU A 475 23.97 -4.72 41.07
CA GLU A 475 22.89 -4.71 42.05
C GLU A 475 22.58 -3.28 42.49
N LEU A 476 21.30 -2.89 42.46
CA LEU A 476 20.84 -1.60 42.99
C LEU A 476 20.65 -1.72 44.51
N PRO A 477 21.10 -0.74 45.32
CA PRO A 477 20.95 -0.79 46.78
C PRO A 477 19.47 -0.81 47.20
N GLY A 478 19.08 -1.84 47.95
CA GLY A 478 17.77 -1.90 48.59
C GLY A 478 17.59 -0.79 49.62
N HIS A 479 16.42 -0.15 49.61
CA HIS A 479 16.09 0.90 50.56
C HIS A 479 15.03 0.42 51.56
N ASP A 480 15.50 -0.21 52.64
CA ASP A 480 14.69 -0.49 53.83
C ASP A 480 14.90 0.58 54.90
N GLY A 481 13.80 1.00 55.54
CA GLY A 481 13.82 1.55 56.89
C GLY A 481 13.31 2.99 57.07
N ARG A 482 11.98 3.15 57.16
CA ARG A 482 11.30 3.22 58.47
C ARG A 482 9.78 3.22 58.40
#